data_AF-A0A851PW75-F1
#
_entry.id   AF-A0A851PW75-F1
#
_cell.length_a   1.000
_cell.length_b   1.000
_cell.length_c   1.000
_cell.angle_alpha   90.00
_cell.angle_beta   90.00
_cell.angle_gamma   90.00
#
_symmetry.space_group_name_H-M   'P 1'
#
loop_
_entity.id
_entity.type
_entity.pdbx_description
1 polymer ?
#
loop_
_entity_poly.entity_id
_entity_poly.type
_entity_poly.pdbx_seq_one_letter_code
_entity_poly.pdbx_strand_id
1 'polypeptide(L)'
;QMDPTRISKEHAHCVRTLFGHQENTDLHDTSFENQDAKLMPESCRSMKQALQRAVQKEVQRVMGRAPPRPEKAAMEALGMDLYKRSKPEKQPFAHLIIDDKNIPSGTRKVNLTSWHHDKGQANLSNMTFSDGKLIVNQDGFYYLYANICFRHHETSGNLTKRGLQLMVYMTKTNLKIRRSDVLMKGGSTKYWSGNSEFHFYSVNVGGFFKLKSGEMISIQVSNPLLLDSSQEATYFGAFKVRDLD
;
A
#
# COMPACT_ATOMS: atom_id res chain seq x y z
N GLN A 1 28.63 12.53 1.53
CA GLN A 1 28.21 11.34 0.77
C GLN A 1 26.74 11.10 1.08
N MET A 2 25.84 11.19 0.08
CA MET A 2 24.40 11.00 0.31
C MET A 2 24.04 9.51 0.39
N ASP A 3 23.12 9.15 1.30
CA ASP A 3 22.58 7.80 1.45
C ASP A 3 21.92 7.33 0.14
N PRO A 4 22.30 6.17 -0.43
CA PRO A 4 21.76 5.63 -1.68
C PRO A 4 20.27 5.27 -1.63
N THR A 5 19.62 5.35 -0.46
CA THR A 5 18.18 5.17 -0.28
C THR A 5 17.40 6.48 -0.22
N ARG A 6 18.06 7.64 -0.24
CA ARG A 6 17.44 8.95 -0.08
C ARG A 6 16.84 9.44 -1.41
N ILE A 7 15.53 9.69 -1.39
CA ILE A 7 14.80 10.29 -2.52
C ILE A 7 15.33 11.71 -2.77
N SER A 8 15.48 12.10 -4.03
CA SER A 8 15.81 13.49 -4.36
C SER A 8 14.69 14.43 -3.91
N LYS A 9 15.03 15.65 -3.50
CA LYS A 9 14.03 16.65 -3.09
C LYS A 9 12.97 16.88 -4.17
N GLU A 10 13.36 16.78 -5.43
CA GLU A 10 12.50 16.94 -6.60
C GLU A 10 11.43 15.84 -6.69
N HIS A 11 11.82 14.56 -6.57
CA HIS A 11 10.87 13.45 -6.60
C HIS A 11 9.89 13.50 -5.42
N ALA A 12 10.36 13.86 -4.22
CA ALA A 12 9.49 14.03 -3.06
C ALA A 12 8.48 15.17 -3.25
N HIS A 13 8.90 16.28 -3.88
CA HIS A 13 8.03 17.39 -4.26
C HIS A 13 6.98 16.98 -5.30
N CYS A 14 7.36 16.22 -6.32
CA CYS A 14 6.43 15.71 -7.34
C CYS A 14 5.34 14.84 -6.71
N VAL A 15 5.71 13.89 -5.85
CA VAL A 15 4.76 13.01 -5.16
C VAL A 15 3.80 13.84 -4.29
N ARG A 16 4.32 14.79 -3.50
CA ARG A 16 3.46 15.66 -2.69
C ARG A 16 2.48 16.46 -3.56
N THR A 17 2.88 16.93 -4.72
CA THR A 17 1.99 17.71 -5.59
C THR A 17 0.97 16.81 -6.30
N LEU A 18 1.33 15.57 -6.63
CA LEU A 18 0.41 14.60 -7.26
C LEU A 18 -0.65 14.08 -6.29
N PHE A 19 -0.34 13.96 -5.00
CA PHE A 19 -1.21 13.35 -3.99
C PHE A 19 -1.66 14.31 -2.88
N GLY A 20 -1.17 15.55 -2.87
CA GLY A 20 -1.37 16.51 -1.77
C GLY A 20 -2.67 17.31 -1.82
N HIS A 21 -3.57 17.04 -2.77
CA HIS A 21 -4.89 17.69 -2.85
C HIS A 21 -6.02 16.92 -2.16
N GLN A 22 -5.69 16.02 -1.23
CA GLN A 22 -6.69 15.28 -0.48
C GLN A 22 -6.96 15.90 0.91
N GLU A 23 -7.24 17.21 0.94
CA GLU A 23 -7.76 17.89 2.15
C GLU A 23 -9.12 18.56 1.96
N ASN A 24 -9.76 18.48 0.78
CA ASN A 24 -11.17 18.88 0.63
C ASN A 24 -12.03 17.66 0.29
N THR A 25 -12.77 17.20 1.30
CA THR A 25 -14.03 16.50 1.11
C THR A 25 -15.00 17.45 0.42
N ASP A 26 -15.09 17.38 -0.89
CA ASP A 26 -16.33 17.63 -1.61
C ASP A 26 -16.31 16.83 -2.91
N LEU A 27 -17.34 15.98 -3.04
CA LEU A 27 -17.55 15.07 -4.15
C LEU A 27 -18.05 15.88 -5.34
N HIS A 28 -17.15 16.56 -6.04
CA HIS A 28 -17.41 17.02 -7.40
C HIS A 28 -16.41 16.41 -8.36
N ASP A 29 -16.99 15.76 -9.37
CA ASP A 29 -16.38 15.19 -10.55
C ASP A 29 -15.66 16.29 -11.35
N THR A 30 -14.51 16.73 -10.87
CA THR A 30 -13.66 17.67 -11.61
C THR A 30 -12.73 16.85 -12.48
N SER A 31 -13.00 16.91 -13.78
CA SER A 31 -12.08 16.55 -14.86
C SER A 31 -10.63 16.83 -14.47
N PHE A 32 -9.75 15.85 -14.72
CA PHE A 32 -8.31 15.83 -14.44
C PHE A 32 -7.45 16.90 -15.17
N GLU A 33 -8.02 18.07 -15.45
CA GLU A 33 -7.36 19.23 -16.07
C GLU A 33 -7.44 20.46 -15.15
N ASN A 34 -6.89 20.35 -13.94
CA ASN A 34 -6.54 21.56 -13.18
C ASN A 34 -5.33 22.26 -13.85
N GLN A 35 -5.41 23.58 -13.91
CA GLN A 35 -4.52 24.50 -14.62
C GLN A 35 -3.04 24.43 -14.20
N ASP A 36 -2.70 23.65 -13.16
CA ASP A 36 -1.34 23.36 -12.70
C ASP A 36 -0.52 22.45 -13.62
N ALA A 37 -1.15 21.84 -14.64
CA ALA A 37 -0.45 21.01 -15.62
C ALA A 37 0.59 21.80 -16.45
N LYS A 38 0.46 23.14 -16.55
CA LYS A 38 1.35 23.98 -17.35
C LYS A 38 2.68 24.35 -16.67
N LEU A 39 2.81 24.18 -15.35
CA LEU A 39 4.02 24.55 -14.58
C LEU A 39 4.75 23.34 -13.97
N MET A 40 4.35 22.12 -14.33
CA MET A 40 4.97 20.90 -13.81
C MET A 40 6.33 20.62 -14.46
N PRO A 41 7.42 20.44 -13.67
CA PRO A 41 8.71 19.97 -14.15
C PRO A 41 8.57 18.64 -14.92
N GLU A 42 9.41 18.42 -15.94
CA GLU A 42 9.35 17.21 -16.79
C GLU A 42 9.46 15.91 -15.99
N SER A 43 10.26 15.90 -14.92
CA SER A 43 10.40 14.77 -14.00
C SER A 43 9.08 14.41 -13.31
N CYS A 44 8.30 15.42 -12.87
CA CYS A 44 6.97 15.21 -12.31
C CYS A 44 5.97 14.72 -13.36
N ARG A 45 6.06 15.23 -14.60
CA ARG A 45 5.19 14.83 -15.71
C ARG A 45 5.40 13.36 -16.07
N SER A 46 6.66 12.93 -16.17
CA SER A 46 7.01 11.53 -16.40
C SER A 46 6.49 10.61 -15.30
N MET A 47 6.63 11.02 -14.03
CA MET A 47 6.10 10.28 -12.88
C MET A 47 4.56 10.17 -12.91
N LYS A 48 3.85 11.26 -13.24
CA LYS A 48 2.39 11.27 -13.40
C LYS A 48 1.94 10.28 -14.47
N GLN A 49 2.58 10.29 -15.64
CA GLN A 49 2.24 9.39 -16.75
C GLN A 49 2.52 7.92 -16.41
N ALA A 50 3.64 7.62 -15.74
CA ALA A 50 3.96 6.27 -15.30
C ALA A 50 2.93 5.73 -14.30
N LEU A 51 2.50 6.56 -13.35
CA LEU A 51 1.47 6.22 -12.39
C LEU A 51 0.12 5.98 -13.06
N GLN A 52 -0.32 6.89 -13.95
CA GLN A 52 -1.58 6.74 -14.70
C GLN A 52 -1.61 5.45 -15.51
N ARG A 53 -0.52 5.12 -16.21
CA ARG A 53 -0.40 3.85 -16.96
C ARG A 53 -0.47 2.63 -16.05
N ALA A 54 0.18 2.66 -14.88
CA ALA A 54 0.14 1.55 -13.92
C ALA A 54 -1.27 1.31 -13.38
N VAL A 55 -1.96 2.39 -12.98
CA VAL A 55 -3.34 2.33 -12.49
C VAL A 55 -4.28 1.81 -13.57
N GLN A 56 -4.22 2.37 -14.79
CA GLN A 56 -5.09 1.99 -15.89
C GLN A 56 -4.91 0.52 -16.31
N LYS A 57 -3.66 0.04 -16.31
CA LYS A 57 -3.32 -1.37 -16.58
C LYS A 57 -3.92 -2.31 -15.53
N GLU A 58 -3.97 -1.89 -14.27
CA GLU A 58 -4.54 -2.71 -13.20
C GLU A 58 -6.07 -2.70 -13.22
N VAL A 59 -6.69 -1.54 -13.46
CA VAL A 59 -8.15 -1.43 -13.65
C VAL A 59 -8.64 -2.31 -14.81
N GLN A 60 -7.94 -2.32 -15.94
CA GLN A 60 -8.28 -3.19 -17.08
C GLN A 60 -8.12 -4.68 -16.75
N ARG A 61 -7.17 -5.06 -15.89
CA ARG A 61 -6.99 -6.46 -15.46
C ARG A 61 -8.09 -6.92 -14.51
N VAL A 62 -8.57 -6.03 -13.64
CA VAL A 62 -9.67 -6.32 -12.72
C VAL A 62 -11.00 -6.41 -13.48
N MET A 63 -11.24 -5.52 -14.45
CA MET A 63 -12.49 -5.52 -15.24
C MET A 63 -12.50 -6.50 -16.43
N GLY A 64 -11.33 -6.97 -16.89
CA GLY A 64 -11.16 -7.75 -18.12
C GLY A 64 -11.32 -9.28 -18.00
N ARG A 65 -12.07 -9.81 -17.03
CA ARG A 65 -12.47 -11.23 -17.03
C ARG A 65 -13.64 -11.46 -18.01
N ALA A 66 -13.37 -11.32 -19.31
CA ALA A 66 -14.27 -11.82 -20.36
C ALA A 66 -13.85 -13.24 -20.79
N PRO A 67 -14.80 -14.14 -21.13
CA PRO A 67 -14.47 -15.49 -21.57
C PRO A 67 -13.72 -15.47 -22.91
N PRO A 68 -12.86 -16.47 -23.19
CA PRO A 68 -12.01 -16.46 -24.38
C PRO A 68 -12.85 -16.52 -25.67
N ARG A 69 -12.52 -15.66 -26.63
CA ARG A 69 -13.08 -15.67 -27.99
C ARG A 69 -12.81 -17.02 -28.68
N PRO A 70 -13.75 -17.49 -29.53
CA PRO A 70 -13.68 -18.80 -30.19
C PRO A 70 -12.45 -19.02 -31.09
N GLU A 71 -11.80 -17.95 -31.56
CA GLU A 71 -10.54 -18.05 -32.34
C GLU A 71 -9.39 -18.70 -31.55
N LYS A 72 -9.38 -18.57 -30.22
CA LYS A 72 -8.30 -19.11 -29.39
C LYS A 72 -8.37 -20.63 -29.25
N ALA A 73 -9.58 -21.19 -29.25
CA ALA A 73 -9.81 -22.64 -29.22
C ALA A 73 -9.46 -23.29 -30.57
N ALA A 74 -9.66 -22.59 -31.69
CA ALA A 74 -9.34 -23.09 -33.02
C ALA A 74 -7.81 -23.16 -33.28
N MET A 75 -7.04 -22.23 -32.72
CA MET A 75 -5.57 -22.25 -32.82
C MET A 75 -4.89 -23.29 -31.90
N GLU A 76 -5.49 -23.60 -30.74
CA GLU A 76 -5.00 -24.68 -29.86
C GLU A 76 -5.18 -26.08 -30.48
N ALA A 77 -6.22 -26.28 -31.31
CA ALA A 77 -6.49 -27.54 -31.99
C ALA A 77 -5.49 -27.90 -33.11
N LEU A 78 -4.71 -26.92 -33.61
CA LEU A 78 -3.77 -27.09 -34.72
C LEU A 78 -2.31 -27.35 -34.30
N GLY A 79 -2.03 -27.50 -33.00
CA GLY A 79 -0.72 -27.97 -32.51
C GLY A 79 0.48 -27.08 -32.84
N MET A 80 0.26 -25.83 -33.29
CA MET A 80 1.33 -24.88 -33.56
C MET A 80 1.66 -24.05 -32.31
N ASP A 81 2.32 -24.70 -31.34
CA ASP A 81 2.75 -24.10 -30.08
C ASP A 81 4.05 -23.24 -30.24
N LEU A 82 4.25 -22.65 -31.42
CA LEU A 82 5.44 -21.86 -31.79
C LEU A 82 5.40 -20.41 -31.30
N TYR A 83 4.33 -20.00 -30.61
CA TYR A 83 4.26 -18.74 -29.90
C TYR A 83 3.87 -18.96 -28.45
N LYS A 84 4.75 -19.61 -27.68
CA LYS A 84 4.94 -19.21 -26.28
C LYS A 84 5.43 -17.76 -26.27
N ARG A 85 4.54 -16.80 -26.53
CA ARG A 85 4.65 -15.47 -25.93
C ARG A 85 4.77 -15.76 -24.45
N SER A 86 5.98 -15.62 -23.90
CA SER A 86 6.19 -15.61 -22.47
C SER A 86 5.09 -14.72 -21.91
N LYS A 87 4.20 -15.28 -21.08
CA LYS A 87 3.18 -14.47 -20.41
C LYS A 87 3.93 -13.28 -19.83
N PRO A 88 3.54 -12.02 -20.14
CA PRO A 88 4.26 -10.87 -19.63
C PRO A 88 4.35 -11.05 -18.13
N GLU A 89 5.59 -11.08 -17.62
CA GLU A 89 5.86 -11.39 -16.23
C GLU A 89 4.99 -10.45 -15.38
N LYS A 90 4.18 -11.01 -14.49
CA LYS A 90 3.21 -10.20 -13.76
C LYS A 90 3.98 -9.17 -12.93
N GLN A 91 3.70 -7.89 -13.13
CA GLN A 91 4.34 -6.82 -12.38
C GLN A 91 4.16 -7.09 -10.87
N PRO A 92 5.22 -7.02 -10.05
CA PRO A 92 5.10 -7.28 -8.62
C PRO A 92 4.15 -6.29 -7.95
N PHE A 93 3.15 -6.79 -7.24
CA PHE A 93 2.28 -5.99 -6.39
C PHE A 93 1.68 -6.82 -5.26
N ALA A 94 1.25 -6.15 -4.20
CA ALA A 94 0.48 -6.71 -3.11
C ALA A 94 -0.49 -5.66 -2.54
N HIS A 95 -1.69 -6.10 -2.20
CA HIS A 95 -2.65 -5.41 -1.35
C HIS A 95 -3.08 -6.42 -0.28
N LEU A 96 -2.74 -6.12 0.97
CA LEU A 96 -2.88 -6.99 2.12
C LEU A 96 -3.86 -6.36 3.10
N ILE A 97 -4.85 -7.14 3.52
CA ILE A 97 -5.93 -6.69 4.43
C ILE A 97 -5.74 -7.35 5.79
N ILE A 98 -6.01 -6.63 6.87
CA ILE A 98 -5.86 -7.17 8.22
C ILE A 98 -6.70 -8.45 8.41
N ASP A 99 -6.15 -9.43 9.11
CA ASP A 99 -6.91 -10.61 9.56
C ASP A 99 -7.60 -10.29 10.90
N ASP A 100 -8.92 -10.17 10.86
CA ASP A 100 -9.77 -9.78 11.97
C ASP A 100 -9.68 -10.75 13.16
N LYS A 101 -9.37 -12.02 12.91
CA LYS A 101 -9.30 -13.06 13.95
C LYS A 101 -8.00 -13.04 14.74
N ASN A 102 -6.98 -12.36 14.23
CA ASN A 102 -5.61 -12.45 14.74
C ASN A 102 -5.01 -11.07 15.05
N ILE A 103 -5.86 -10.09 15.41
CA ILE A 103 -5.42 -8.78 15.87
C ILE A 103 -4.86 -8.90 17.31
N PRO A 104 -3.63 -8.44 17.58
CA PRO A 104 -3.04 -8.54 18.91
C PRO A 104 -3.85 -7.78 19.96
N SER A 105 -4.17 -8.44 21.06
CA SER A 105 -4.76 -7.78 22.23
C SER A 105 -3.73 -6.92 22.95
N GLY A 106 -4.09 -5.68 23.27
CA GLY A 106 -3.28 -4.79 24.11
C GLY A 106 -3.12 -3.37 23.58
N THR A 107 -2.37 -2.56 24.32
CA THR A 107 -2.20 -1.11 24.06
C THR A 107 -0.77 -0.74 23.64
N ARG A 108 0.18 -1.68 23.77
CA ARG A 108 1.59 -1.45 23.41
C ARG A 108 1.79 -1.47 21.90
N LYS A 109 2.93 -0.91 21.45
CA LYS A 109 3.34 -1.01 20.05
C LYS A 109 3.71 -2.45 19.69
N VAL A 110 3.14 -2.98 18.61
CA VAL A 110 3.35 -4.36 18.14
C VAL A 110 3.56 -4.41 16.63
N ASN A 111 4.16 -5.49 16.12
CA ASN A 111 4.09 -5.84 14.71
C ASN A 111 2.75 -6.52 14.42
N LEU A 112 2.10 -6.14 13.32
CA LEU A 112 0.92 -6.84 12.82
C LEU A 112 1.37 -7.95 11.88
N THR A 113 1.10 -9.19 12.26
CA THR A 113 1.64 -10.37 11.55
C THR A 113 0.62 -11.16 10.75
N SER A 114 -0.67 -10.84 10.87
CA SER A 114 -1.73 -11.62 10.27
C SER A 114 -2.49 -10.76 9.26
N TRP A 115 -2.34 -11.10 7.99
CA TRP A 115 -2.91 -10.38 6.86
C TRP A 115 -3.42 -11.36 5.81
N HIS A 116 -4.59 -11.09 5.24
CA HIS A 116 -5.10 -11.78 4.07
C HIS A 116 -4.38 -11.30 2.81
N HIS A 117 -4.09 -12.22 1.90
CA HIS A 117 -3.42 -11.96 0.62
C HIS A 117 -4.15 -12.58 -0.59
N ASP A 118 -5.21 -13.35 -0.34
CA ASP A 118 -5.93 -14.16 -1.32
C ASP A 118 -7.47 -14.14 -1.12
N LYS A 119 -7.98 -13.26 -0.26
CA LYS A 119 -9.41 -13.13 0.09
C LYS A 119 -9.90 -11.69 0.02
N GLY A 120 -11.19 -11.52 -0.29
CA GLY A 120 -11.80 -10.19 -0.38
C GLY A 120 -11.11 -9.35 -1.47
N GLN A 121 -10.72 -8.12 -1.12
CA GLN A 121 -9.94 -7.25 -2.02
C GLN A 121 -8.43 -7.52 -1.95
N ALA A 122 -7.98 -8.48 -1.13
CA ALA A 122 -6.57 -8.78 -0.97
C ALA A 122 -6.06 -9.54 -2.18
N ASN A 123 -4.87 -9.16 -2.64
CA ASN A 123 -4.29 -9.72 -3.84
C ASN A 123 -2.77 -9.59 -3.78
N LEU A 124 -2.07 -10.59 -4.29
CA LEU A 124 -0.61 -10.65 -4.27
C LEU A 124 -0.11 -11.32 -5.55
N SER A 125 0.88 -10.71 -6.17
CA SER A 125 1.46 -11.17 -7.43
C SER A 125 2.95 -10.86 -7.46
N ASN A 126 3.77 -11.86 -7.77
CA ASN A 126 5.24 -11.75 -7.86
C ASN A 126 5.90 -11.07 -6.64
N MET A 127 5.29 -11.27 -5.48
CA MET A 127 5.81 -11.01 -4.13
C MET A 127 5.46 -12.24 -3.28
N THR A 128 5.97 -12.33 -2.06
CA THR A 128 5.63 -13.43 -1.14
C THR A 128 5.19 -12.86 0.19
N PHE A 129 4.19 -13.45 0.84
CA PHE A 129 3.81 -13.08 2.21
C PHE A 129 4.09 -14.27 3.13
N SER A 130 4.92 -14.06 4.16
CA SER A 130 5.29 -15.10 5.14
C SER A 130 5.62 -14.45 6.48
N ASP A 131 5.21 -15.10 7.58
CA ASP A 131 5.47 -14.66 8.96
C ASP A 131 5.18 -13.18 9.22
N GLY A 132 4.06 -12.68 8.67
CA GLY A 132 3.66 -11.29 8.85
C GLY A 132 4.43 -10.27 8.04
N LYS A 133 5.20 -10.72 7.05
CA LYS A 133 6.07 -9.87 6.25
C LYS A 133 5.80 -10.04 4.77
N LEU A 134 5.69 -8.92 4.07
CA LEU A 134 5.68 -8.88 2.62
C LEU A 134 7.12 -8.88 2.11
N ILE A 135 7.49 -9.97 1.45
CA ILE A 135 8.82 -10.23 0.90
C ILE A 135 8.84 -9.79 -0.56
N VAL A 136 9.83 -8.97 -0.88
CA VAL A 136 10.10 -8.51 -2.25
C VAL A 136 10.86 -9.61 -3.00
N ASN A 137 10.34 -10.05 -4.15
CA ASN A 137 10.98 -11.11 -4.95
C ASN A 137 11.82 -10.57 -6.11
N GLN A 138 11.60 -9.32 -6.51
CA GLN A 138 12.32 -8.67 -7.61
C GLN A 138 12.89 -7.33 -7.17
N ASP A 139 14.10 -7.02 -7.63
CA ASP A 139 14.70 -5.70 -7.45
C ASP A 139 13.89 -4.63 -8.18
N GLY A 140 13.71 -3.46 -7.56
CA GLY A 140 13.02 -2.35 -8.19
C GLY A 140 12.74 -1.17 -7.27
N PHE A 141 12.13 -0.15 -7.87
CA PHE A 141 11.49 0.91 -7.11
C PHE A 141 10.01 0.60 -6.92
N TYR A 142 9.56 0.66 -5.68
CA TYR A 142 8.21 0.33 -5.26
C TYR A 142 7.53 1.54 -4.66
N TYR A 143 6.26 1.74 -4.99
CA TYR A 143 5.40 2.58 -4.17
C TYR A 143 4.81 1.71 -3.07
N LEU A 144 5.08 2.08 -1.82
CA LEU A 144 4.54 1.44 -0.63
C LEU A 144 3.45 2.33 -0.04
N TYR A 145 2.38 1.73 0.46
CA TYR A 145 1.29 2.45 1.11
C TYR A 145 0.68 1.64 2.26
N ALA A 146 0.08 2.33 3.21
CA ALA A 146 -0.71 1.74 4.29
C ALA A 146 -1.83 2.69 4.70
N ASN A 147 -3.00 2.14 4.95
CA ASN A 147 -4.13 2.82 5.59
C ASN A 147 -4.48 2.04 6.86
N ILE A 148 -4.41 2.70 8.01
CA ILE A 148 -4.68 2.09 9.31
C ILE A 148 -5.75 2.90 10.02
N CYS A 149 -6.87 2.26 10.31
CA CYS A 149 -7.97 2.89 11.02
C CYS A 149 -8.02 2.42 12.48
N PHE A 150 -8.15 3.39 13.37
CA PHE A 150 -8.42 3.17 14.78
C PHE A 150 -9.87 3.57 15.06
N ARG A 151 -10.60 2.75 15.81
CA ARG A 151 -11.94 3.05 16.28
C ARG A 151 -12.18 2.60 17.71
N HIS A 152 -13.12 3.25 18.37
CA HIS A 152 -13.61 2.86 19.68
C HIS A 152 -15.09 3.18 19.80
N HIS A 153 -15.84 2.26 20.39
CA HIS A 153 -17.23 2.45 20.77
C HIS A 153 -17.33 2.26 22.28
N GLU A 154 -18.12 3.07 22.98
CA GLU A 154 -18.23 3.04 24.46
C GLU A 154 -18.61 1.67 25.02
N THR A 155 -19.39 0.89 24.27
CA THR A 155 -19.78 -0.49 24.63
C THR A 155 -18.59 -1.46 24.67
N SER A 156 -17.45 -1.09 24.09
CA SER A 156 -16.19 -1.87 24.15
C SER A 156 -15.40 -1.63 25.44
N GLY A 157 -15.94 -0.84 26.37
CA GLY A 157 -15.36 -0.53 27.67
C GLY A 157 -14.72 0.87 27.72
N ASN A 158 -14.31 1.29 28.91
CA ASN A 158 -13.76 2.64 29.07
C ASN A 158 -12.31 2.74 28.60
N LEU A 159 -12.01 3.75 27.78
CA LEU A 159 -10.64 4.12 27.46
C LEU A 159 -9.93 4.75 28.67
N THR A 160 -8.61 4.58 28.73
CA THR A 160 -7.79 5.29 29.71
C THR A 160 -7.90 6.80 29.48
N LYS A 161 -8.07 7.60 30.55
CA LYS A 161 -8.14 9.08 30.50
C LYS A 161 -6.83 9.79 30.08
N ARG A 162 -5.89 9.06 29.46
CA ARG A 162 -4.58 9.56 29.01
C ARG A 162 -4.60 9.80 27.51
N GLY A 163 -3.72 10.67 27.02
CA GLY A 163 -3.54 10.87 25.57
C GLY A 163 -3.14 9.57 24.88
N LEU A 164 -3.90 9.18 23.85
CA LEU A 164 -3.64 8.01 23.03
C LEU A 164 -2.68 8.40 21.91
N GLN A 165 -1.54 7.72 21.80
CA GLN A 165 -0.70 7.83 20.61
C GLN A 165 -1.17 6.79 19.61
N LEU A 166 -1.78 7.22 18.51
CA LEU A 166 -2.29 6.36 17.44
C LEU A 166 -1.35 6.49 16.24
N MET A 167 -0.42 5.54 16.13
CA MET A 167 0.76 5.63 15.27
C MET A 167 0.90 4.38 14.42
N VAL A 168 1.30 4.57 13.17
CA VAL A 168 1.70 3.52 12.23
C VAL A 168 3.17 3.69 11.87
N TYR A 169 3.88 2.57 11.73
CA TYR A 169 5.25 2.52 11.24
C TYR A 169 5.33 1.43 10.18
N MET A 170 5.83 1.79 9.01
CA MET A 170 6.20 0.81 7.99
C MET A 170 7.70 0.57 8.08
N THR A 171 8.08 -0.68 8.33
CA THR A 171 9.48 -1.07 8.54
C THR A 171 9.97 -1.96 7.42
N LYS A 172 11.21 -1.75 7.02
CA LYS A 172 11.95 -2.63 6.12
C LYS A 172 12.97 -3.41 6.91
N THR A 173 12.94 -4.73 6.80
CA THR A 173 13.95 -5.63 7.36
C THR A 173 14.77 -6.26 6.25
N ASN A 174 16.09 -6.25 6.40
CA ASN A 174 17.02 -6.98 5.57
C ASN A 174 17.71 -8.05 6.40
N LEU A 175 17.33 -9.32 6.19
CA LEU A 175 17.87 -10.44 6.97
C LEU A 175 19.36 -10.67 6.75
N LYS A 176 19.90 -10.36 5.55
CA LYS A 176 21.31 -10.59 5.22
C LYS A 176 22.23 -9.75 6.11
N ILE A 177 21.82 -8.53 6.46
CA ILE A 177 22.57 -7.61 7.31
C ILE A 177 21.95 -7.41 8.70
N ARG A 178 20.92 -8.19 9.06
CA ARG A 178 20.17 -8.12 10.33
C ARG A 178 19.75 -6.71 10.72
N ARG A 179 19.37 -5.89 9.74
CA ARG A 179 19.01 -4.48 9.94
C ARG A 179 17.51 -4.29 9.71
N SER A 180 16.88 -3.48 10.56
CA SER A 180 15.50 -3.03 10.37
C SER A 180 15.45 -1.52 10.45
N ASP A 181 14.89 -0.90 9.42
CA ASP A 181 14.75 0.56 9.30
C ASP A 181 13.26 0.93 9.20
N VAL A 182 12.88 2.07 9.79
CA VAL A 182 11.55 2.65 9.60
C VAL A 182 11.57 3.43 8.29
N LEU A 183 10.77 3.02 7.31
CA LEU A 183 10.63 3.72 6.03
C LEU A 183 9.66 4.90 6.14
N MET A 184 8.54 4.68 6.83
CA MET A 184 7.48 5.66 6.99
C MET A 184 6.91 5.58 8.40
N LYS A 185 6.49 6.73 8.90
CA LYS A 185 5.80 6.89 10.18
C LYS A 185 4.65 7.87 9.98
N GLY A 186 3.48 7.53 10.49
CA GLY A 186 2.32 8.41 10.50
C GLY A 186 1.57 8.28 11.81
N GLY A 187 0.69 9.23 12.11
CA GLY A 187 -0.16 9.17 13.28
C GLY A 187 -0.26 10.49 14.03
N SER A 188 -1.03 10.45 15.11
CA SER A 188 -1.28 11.61 15.97
C SER A 188 -1.52 11.16 17.40
N THR A 189 -1.26 12.07 18.34
CA THR A 189 -1.85 11.97 19.67
C THR A 189 -3.32 12.37 19.58
N LYS A 190 -4.21 11.60 20.21
CA LYS A 190 -5.65 11.86 20.30
C LYS A 190 -6.11 11.80 21.75
N TYR A 191 -7.11 12.62 22.07
CA TYR A 191 -7.81 12.56 23.33
C TYR A 191 -9.24 12.10 23.06
N TRP A 192 -9.52 10.83 23.35
CA TRP A 192 -10.83 10.22 23.15
C TRP A 192 -11.56 10.22 24.49
N SER A 193 -12.37 11.25 24.71
CA SER A 193 -13.17 11.44 25.93
C SER A 193 -14.43 10.58 25.89
N GLY A 194 -14.81 9.97 27.01
CA GLY A 194 -16.06 9.19 27.14
C GLY A 194 -17.36 10.00 27.04
N ASN A 195 -17.32 11.24 26.58
CA ASN A 195 -18.51 12.05 26.27
C ASN A 195 -19.02 11.82 24.84
N SER A 196 -18.26 11.08 24.01
CA SER A 196 -18.67 10.66 22.67
C SER A 196 -18.83 9.15 22.67
N GLU A 197 -19.96 8.67 22.16
CA GLU A 197 -20.26 7.24 22.03
C GLU A 197 -19.24 6.53 21.12
N PHE A 198 -18.79 7.22 20.08
CA PHE A 198 -17.89 6.69 19.07
C PHE A 198 -16.69 7.59 18.81
N HIS A 199 -15.54 6.98 18.54
CA HIS A 199 -14.32 7.63 18.11
C HIS A 199 -13.70 6.92 16.91
N PHE A 200 -13.14 7.71 15.99
CA PHE A 200 -12.49 7.20 14.80
C PHE A 200 -11.27 8.05 14.43
N TYR A 201 -10.23 7.40 13.91
CA TYR A 201 -9.05 8.06 13.38
C TYR A 201 -8.35 7.17 12.35
N SER A 202 -8.17 7.69 11.13
CA SER A 202 -7.45 6.99 10.07
C SER A 202 -6.07 7.60 9.84
N VAL A 203 -5.10 6.76 9.53
CA VAL A 203 -3.74 7.15 9.16
C VAL A 203 -3.38 6.54 7.83
N ASN A 204 -3.14 7.38 6.83
CA ASN A 204 -2.62 6.99 5.54
C ASN A 204 -1.15 7.43 5.40
N VAL A 205 -0.28 6.52 5.00
CA VAL A 205 1.11 6.80 4.66
C VAL A 205 1.45 6.16 3.33
N GLY A 206 2.20 6.86 2.49
CA GLY A 206 2.65 6.36 1.20
C GLY A 206 3.98 6.98 0.78
N GLY A 207 4.79 6.21 0.06
CA GLY A 207 6.13 6.65 -0.34
C GLY A 207 6.81 5.73 -1.34
N PHE A 208 7.84 6.25 -1.97
CA PHE A 208 8.56 5.59 -3.06
C PHE A 208 9.94 5.10 -2.59
N PHE A 209 10.19 3.79 -2.63
CA PHE A 209 11.37 3.19 -2.04
C PHE A 209 12.08 2.24 -3.00
N LYS A 210 13.42 2.27 -2.97
CA LYS A 210 14.27 1.25 -3.57
C LYS A 210 14.24 0.00 -2.70
N LEU A 211 13.79 -1.13 -3.27
CA LEU A 211 13.77 -2.42 -2.60
C LEU A 211 14.54 -3.46 -3.41
N LYS A 212 15.23 -4.33 -2.71
CA LYS A 212 15.94 -5.49 -3.28
C LYS A 212 15.22 -6.78 -2.94
N SER A 213 15.43 -7.79 -3.77
CA SER A 213 14.96 -9.15 -3.55
C SER A 213 15.43 -9.68 -2.19
N GLY A 214 14.48 -10.22 -1.43
CA GLY A 214 14.65 -10.70 -0.06
C GLY A 214 14.49 -9.65 1.03
N GLU A 215 14.31 -8.36 0.70
CA GLU A 215 13.91 -7.36 1.69
C GLU A 215 12.43 -7.53 2.07
N MET A 216 12.12 -7.28 3.33
CA MET A 216 10.83 -7.60 3.95
C MET A 216 10.17 -6.33 4.48
N ILE A 217 8.90 -6.14 4.17
CA ILE A 217 8.07 -5.03 4.66
C ILE A 217 7.12 -5.54 5.73
N SER A 218 7.02 -4.82 6.84
CA SER A 218 6.06 -5.09 7.91
C SER A 218 5.47 -3.80 8.47
N ILE A 219 4.33 -3.95 9.16
CA ILE A 219 3.61 -2.84 9.78
C ILE A 219 3.67 -2.98 11.29
N GLN A 220 4.03 -1.89 11.98
CA GLN A 220 3.84 -1.75 13.41
C GLN A 220 2.78 -0.70 13.70
N VAL A 221 1.98 -0.94 14.73
CA VAL A 221 0.99 0.01 15.23
C VAL A 221 1.09 0.13 16.74
N SER A 222 0.72 1.29 17.28
CA SER A 222 0.35 1.42 18.68
C SER A 222 -1.14 1.10 18.88
N ASN A 223 -1.52 0.67 20.08
CA ASN A 223 -2.92 0.36 20.42
C ASN A 223 -3.62 -0.58 19.43
N PRO A 224 -3.09 -1.79 19.17
CA PRO A 224 -3.70 -2.75 18.23
C PRO A 224 -5.14 -3.13 18.59
N LEU A 225 -5.52 -3.09 19.88
CA LEU A 225 -6.90 -3.31 20.33
C LEU A 225 -7.92 -2.33 19.72
N LEU A 226 -7.46 -1.15 19.30
CA LEU A 226 -8.32 -0.12 18.71
C LEU A 226 -8.39 -0.22 17.18
N LEU A 227 -7.78 -1.22 16.55
CA LEU A 227 -7.82 -1.33 15.08
C LEU A 227 -9.24 -1.63 14.58
N ASP A 228 -9.60 -0.96 13.49
CA ASP A 228 -10.75 -1.36 12.69
C ASP A 228 -10.37 -2.54 11.81
N SER A 229 -11.08 -3.66 11.98
CA SER A 229 -10.85 -4.91 11.26
C SER A 229 -11.48 -4.95 9.86
N SER A 230 -12.21 -3.90 9.47
CA SER A 230 -12.87 -3.83 8.16
C SER A 230 -11.84 -3.78 7.01
N GLN A 231 -12.14 -4.44 5.90
CA GLN A 231 -11.21 -4.59 4.78
C GLN A 231 -10.84 -3.26 4.10
N GLU A 232 -11.78 -2.31 4.10
CA GLU A 232 -11.64 -0.95 3.58
C GLU A 232 -10.94 0.00 4.57
N ALA A 233 -10.69 -0.45 5.79
CA ALA A 233 -10.19 0.39 6.88
C ALA A 233 -8.71 0.15 7.17
N THR A 234 -8.30 -1.12 7.31
CA THR A 234 -6.92 -1.47 7.70
C THR A 234 -6.26 -2.40 6.69
N TYR A 235 -5.36 -1.83 5.89
CA TYR A 235 -4.65 -2.52 4.82
C TYR A 235 -3.28 -1.89 4.55
N PHE A 236 -2.39 -2.65 3.91
CA PHE A 236 -1.15 -2.10 3.35
C PHE A 236 -0.78 -2.80 2.06
N GLY A 237 0.06 -2.17 1.25
CA GLY A 237 0.43 -2.73 -0.03
C GLY A 237 1.65 -2.11 -0.65
N ALA A 238 2.00 -2.68 -1.79
CA ALA A 238 3.16 -2.31 -2.58
C ALA A 238 2.86 -2.56 -4.06
N PHE A 239 3.43 -1.77 -4.96
CA PHE A 239 3.55 -2.15 -6.36
C PHE A 239 4.85 -1.64 -6.95
N LYS A 240 5.48 -2.46 -7.79
CA LYS A 240 6.70 -2.09 -8.50
C LYS A 240 6.37 -1.05 -9.57
N VAL A 241 7.06 0.08 -9.53
CA VAL A 241 6.90 1.17 -10.49
C VAL A 241 7.90 1.04 -11.64
N ARG A 242 9.16 0.72 -11.34
CA ARG A 242 10.23 0.54 -12.33
C ARG A 242 11.36 -0.35 -11.81
N ASP A 243 12.22 -0.81 -12.72
CA ASP A 243 13.43 -1.57 -12.38
C ASP A 243 14.52 -0.67 -11.76
N LEU A 244 15.51 -1.32 -11.15
CA LEU A 244 16.79 -0.68 -10.80
C LEU A 244 17.63 -0.71 -12.07
N ASP A 245 17.90 0.45 -12.65
CA ASP A 245 18.77 0.58 -13.83
C ASP A 245 20.13 -0.11 -13.63
#